data_AF-A0A946ZDN0-F1
#
_entry.id   AF-A0A946ZDN0-F1
#
_cell.length_a   1.000
_cell.length_b   1.000
_cell.length_c   1.000
_cell.angle_alpha   90.00
_cell.angle_beta   90.00
_cell.angle_gamma   90.00
#
_symmetry.space_group_name_H-M   'P 1'
#
loop_
_entity.id
_entity.type
_entity.pdbx_description
1 polymer ?
#
loop_
_entity_poly.entity_id
_entity_poly.type
_entity_poly.pdbx_seq_one_letter_code
_entity_poly.pdbx_strand_id
1 'polypeptide(L)' 'SLDDALDSVMIFGHNHAFTSLSNSLGDRYIDNLPTSGLVKIELAIDNWGDLKKGKTVLSIFPRDLK' A
#
# COMPACT_ATOMS: atom_id res chain seq x y z
N SER A 1 -4.07 -10.94 -13.51
CA SER A 1 -3.22 -11.11 -12.32
C SER A 1 -1.88 -10.46 -12.59
N LEU A 2 -1.12 -10.13 -11.54
CA LEU A 2 0.30 -9.77 -11.68
C LEU A 2 1.13 -11.04 -11.86
N ASP A 3 2.34 -10.90 -12.39
CA ASP A 3 3.30 -12.01 -12.54
C ASP A 3 3.96 -12.32 -11.18
N ASP A 4 3.93 -13.57 -10.76
CA ASP A 4 4.46 -14.05 -9.47
C ASP A 4 6.00 -13.94 -9.39
N ALA A 5 6.68 -13.68 -10.52
CA ALA A 5 8.11 -13.33 -10.52
C ALA A 5 8.41 -11.89 -10.05
N LEU A 6 7.40 -11.04 -9.84
CA LEU A 6 7.59 -9.67 -9.35
C LEU A 6 7.66 -9.65 -7.82
N ASP A 7 8.84 -9.31 -7.27
CA ASP A 7 9.02 -9.15 -5.82
C ASP A 7 8.34 -7.88 -5.25
N SER A 8 8.06 -6.89 -6.09
CA SER A 8 7.52 -5.60 -5.66
C SER A 8 6.77 -4.90 -6.79
N VAL A 9 5.66 -4.24 -6.43
CA VAL A 9 4.84 -3.48 -7.36
C VAL A 9 4.52 -2.11 -6.75
N MET A 10 4.64 -1.07 -7.58
CA MET A 10 4.24 0.29 -7.24
C MET A 10 3.04 0.68 -8.09
N ILE A 11 2.02 1.25 -7.44
CA ILE A 11 0.78 1.69 -8.07
C ILE A 11 0.54 3.17 -7.76
N PHE A 12 -0.01 3.89 -8.74
CA PHE A 12 -0.32 5.32 -8.64
C PHE A 12 -1.79 5.57 -8.93
N GLY A 13 -2.38 6.54 -8.23
CA GLY A 13 -3.75 6.95 -8.48
C GLY A 13 -4.25 7.96 -7.46
N HIS A 14 -5.57 8.04 -7.32
CA HIS A 14 -6.21 9.09 -6.53
C HIS A 14 -6.30 8.75 -5.04
N ASN A 15 -6.06 9.76 -4.21
CA ASN A 15 -6.00 9.71 -2.75
C ASN A 15 -7.13 8.91 -2.10
N HIS A 16 -8.39 9.11 -2.49
CA HIS A 16 -9.54 8.42 -1.90
C HIS A 16 -9.48 6.90 -2.11
N ALA A 17 -9.21 6.45 -3.33
CA ALA A 17 -9.12 5.02 -3.64
C ALA A 17 -7.94 4.38 -2.91
N PHE A 18 -6.81 5.06 -2.84
CA PHE A 18 -5.60 4.55 -2.20
C PHE A 18 -5.65 4.60 -0.67
N THR A 19 -6.43 5.52 -0.08
CA THR A 19 -6.74 5.51 1.36
C THR A 19 -7.50 4.23 1.70
N SER A 20 -8.57 3.93 0.95
CA SER A 20 -9.34 2.69 1.12
C SER A 20 -8.50 1.45 0.87
N LEU A 21 -7.65 1.45 -0.16
CA LEU A 21 -6.77 0.33 -0.49
C LEU A 21 -5.76 0.07 0.63
N SER A 22 -5.12 1.12 1.13
CA SER A 22 -4.15 1.03 2.23
C SER A 22 -4.78 0.44 3.49
N ASN A 23 -5.99 0.89 3.83
CA ASN A 23 -6.74 0.38 4.98
C ASN A 23 -7.28 -1.05 4.77
N SER A 24 -7.52 -1.46 3.52
CA SER A 24 -8.06 -2.80 3.22
C SER A 24 -6.96 -3.86 3.16
N LEU A 25 -5.81 -3.52 2.58
CA LEU A 25 -4.68 -4.43 2.40
C LEU A 25 -3.65 -4.36 3.53
N GLY A 26 -3.59 -3.25 4.27
CA GLY A 26 -2.67 -3.08 5.40
C GLY A 26 -3.26 -3.48 6.75
N ASP A 27 -2.44 -3.34 7.78
CA ASP A 27 -2.79 -3.55 9.20
C ASP A 27 -2.85 -2.24 10.00
N ARG A 28 -2.59 -1.10 9.35
CA ARG A 28 -2.67 0.24 9.94
C ARG A 28 -3.75 1.06 9.29
N TYR A 29 -4.56 1.70 10.12
CA TYR A 29 -5.56 2.66 9.67
C TYR A 29 -4.94 4.03 9.40
N ILE A 30 -5.30 4.63 8.27
CA ILE A 30 -5.02 6.02 7.92
C ILE A 30 -6.33 6.74 7.56
N ASP A 31 -6.51 7.96 8.08
CA ASP A 31 -7.69 8.78 7.77
C ASP A 31 -7.71 9.24 6.31
N ASN A 32 -6.54 9.61 5.79
CA ASN A 32 -6.36 10.13 4.44
C ASN A 32 -4.91 9.95 4.00
N LEU A 33 -4.72 9.36 2.81
CA LEU A 33 -3.45 9.40 2.09
C LEU A 33 -3.39 10.71 1.28
N PRO A 34 -2.57 11.71 1.67
CA PRO A 34 -2.48 12.97 0.94
C PRO A 34 -1.78 12.80 -0.42
N THR A 35 -1.86 13.83 -1.26
CA THR A 35 -1.11 13.88 -2.52
C THR A 35 0.38 13.69 -2.25
N SER A 36 1.05 12.88 -3.08
CA SER A 36 2.46 12.50 -2.89
C SER A 36 2.74 11.74 -1.58
N GLY A 37 1.71 11.24 -0.90
CA GLY A 37 1.86 10.27 0.18
C GLY A 37 2.23 8.89 -0.36
N LEU A 38 3.03 8.16 0.40
CA LEU A 38 3.49 6.81 0.08
C LEU A 38 3.15 5.87 1.23
N VAL A 39 2.58 4.71 0.90
CA VAL A 39 2.37 3.60 1.84
C VAL A 39 3.03 2.36 1.24
N LYS A 40 3.86 1.66 2.03
CA LYS A 40 4.44 0.36 1.68
C LYS A 40 3.77 -0.72 2.54
N ILE A 41 3.22 -1.72 1.87
CA ILE A 41 2.63 -2.90 2.50
C ILE A 41 3.47 -4.11 2.11
N GLU A 42 3.86 -4.90 3.10
CA GLU A 42 4.51 -6.20 2.89
C GLU A 42 3.48 -7.31 3.02
N LEU A 43 3.40 -8.15 1.99
CA LEU A 43 2.42 -9.23 1.87
C LEU A 43 3.14 -10.56 2.09
N ALA A 44 2.63 -11.38 3.01
CA ALA A 44 3.12 -12.75 3.21
C ALA A 44 2.33 -13.72 2.29
N ILE A 45 2.54 -13.58 0.98
CA ILE A 45 1.91 -14.34 -0.10
C ILE A 45 2.96 -14.98 -1.00
N ASP A 46 2.66 -16.13 -1.58
CA ASP A 46 3.52 -16.78 -2.57
C ASP A 46 3.15 -16.37 -4.01
N ASN A 47 1.87 -16.05 -4.26
CA ASN A 47 1.37 -15.61 -5.55
C ASN A 47 0.54 -14.32 -5.41
N TRP A 48 0.59 -13.42 -6.38
CA TRP A 48 -0.20 -12.18 -6.39
C TRP A 48 -1.71 -12.44 -6.48
N GLY A 49 -2.13 -13.62 -6.92
CA GLY A 49 -3.53 -14.05 -6.86
C GLY A 49 -4.05 -14.25 -5.43
N ASP A 50 -3.16 -14.50 -4.47
CA ASP A 50 -3.50 -14.88 -3.09
C ASP A 50 -3.56 -13.68 -2.15
N LEU A 51 -3.91 -12.49 -2.68
CA LEU A 51 -3.93 -11.24 -1.93
C LEU A 51 -4.75 -11.38 -0.64
N LYS A 52 -4.07 -11.07 0.46
CA LYS A 52 -4.58 -11.06 1.83
C LYS A 52 -4.03 -9.84 2.55
N LYS A 53 -4.55 -9.55 3.74
CA LYS A 53 -4.03 -8.45 4.56
C LYS A 53 -2.54 -8.66 4.85
N GLY A 54 -1.75 -7.66 4.52
CA GLY A 54 -0.33 -7.56 4.83
C GLY A 54 -0.06 -6.60 5.98
N LYS A 55 1.22 -6.30 6.18
CA LYS A 55 1.70 -5.37 7.19
C LYS A 55 2.07 -4.05 6.54
N THR A 56 1.53 -2.95 7.05
CA THR A 56 1.94 -1.61 6.65
C THR A 56 3.27 -1.29 7.34
N VAL A 57 4.36 -1.38 6.59
CA VAL A 57 5.73 -1.21 7.13
C VAL A 57 6.23 0.22 7.02
N LEU A 58 5.67 1.02 6.11
CA LEU A 58 6.07 2.40 5.89
C LEU A 58 4.86 3.24 5.49
N SER A 59 4.77 4.43 6.08
CA SER A 59 3.87 5.50 5.66
C SER A 59 4.67 6.80 5.67
N ILE A 60 4.83 7.43 4.52
CA ILE A 60 5.51 8.72 4.36
C ILE A 60 4.51 9.71 3.82
N PHE A 61 4.35 10.84 4.51
CA PHE A 61 3.58 11.97 3.98
C PHE A 61 4.50 13.16 3.75
N PRO A 62 4.22 14.03 2.75
CA PRO A 62 5.10 15.17 2.45
C PRO A 62 5.40 16.08 3.64
N ARG A 63 4.46 16.21 4.58
CA ARG A 63 4.60 16.98 5.82
C ARG A 63 5.67 16.42 6.78
N ASP A 64 6.02 15.14 6.66
CA ASP A 64 6.97 14.44 7.52
C ASP A 64 8.42 14.56 7.00
N LEU A 65 8.60 15.04 5.76
CA LEU A 65 9.90 15.18 5.08
C LEU A 65 10.53 16.58 5.25
N LYS A 66 10.37 17.19 6.43
CA LYS A 66 10.92 18.52 6.72
C LYS A 66 12.44 18.56 6.72
#